data_AF-A0A8C7TZC2-F1
#
_entry.id   AF-A0A8C7TZC2-F1
#
_cell.length_a   1.000
_cell.length_b   1.000
_cell.length_c   1.000
_cell.angle_alpha   90.00
_cell.angle_beta   90.00
_cell.angle_gamma   90.00
#
_symmetry.space_group_name_H-M   'P 1'
#
loop_
_entity.id
_entity.type
_entity.pdbx_description
1 polymer ?
#
loop_
_entity_poly.entity_id
_entity_poly.type
_entity_poly.pdbx_seq_one_letter_code
_entity_poly.pdbx_strand_id
1 'polypeptide(L)'
;MALLKLQFPLQRRVRLAQSLWLLSWLAVLAGAFTFSLGVYLKTELLRRAEVMDNTEIHVVPNILMLVGLITIGINLFAGRVCQDSLDSARFPPWKPFLLPWYGLAWMVCVWLLSAVVLSYALQGHLEESLKVGLRNGIRFYRDTDVPGRCFQKETIDRLQMELRCCGNTNYRDWFEVQWISNRYLDFTSKEVKDRVRSNVDGRYLMDGVPFSCCNPGSPRPCLQNHLTDNTAHYNYEHQSEELNLYNRGCRQALVDYYMGLMNTIGPGILSVISLQMSVLVSLRYLQTSLDGVDPENPEADSEGYILAKGVKETMMDVKNTMFKLLQFGQVEAGDEAEAGADGEKAATSS
;
A
#
# COMPACT_ATOMS: atom_id res chain seq x y z
N MET A 1 -26.48 32.26 -6.56
CA MET A 1 -25.59 32.54 -7.72
C MET A 1 -24.79 31.29 -8.02
N ALA A 2 -24.73 30.87 -9.28
CA ALA A 2 -23.88 29.74 -9.70
C ALA A 2 -22.40 30.15 -9.66
N LEU A 3 -21.53 29.28 -9.15
CA LEU A 3 -20.09 29.53 -9.04
C LEU A 3 -19.34 29.02 -10.28
N LEU A 4 -18.38 29.81 -10.79
CA LEU A 4 -17.56 29.52 -11.97
C LEU A 4 -18.40 29.21 -13.23
N LYS A 5 -19.32 30.11 -13.54
CA LYS A 5 -20.17 30.03 -14.73
C LYS A 5 -19.37 30.35 -15.99
N LEU A 6 -19.47 29.49 -17.00
CA LEU A 6 -18.84 29.66 -18.31
C LEU A 6 -19.86 29.43 -19.42
N GLN A 7 -19.80 30.23 -20.49
CA GLN A 7 -20.60 30.02 -21.69
C GLN A 7 -19.86 29.10 -22.67
N PHE A 8 -20.57 28.08 -23.13
CA PHE A 8 -20.06 27.07 -24.04
C PHE A 8 -20.83 27.10 -25.36
N PRO A 9 -20.24 27.64 -26.44
CA PRO A 9 -20.73 27.40 -27.81
C PRO A 9 -20.50 25.94 -28.20
N LEU A 10 -21.23 25.46 -29.21
CA LEU A 10 -21.16 24.08 -29.71
C LEU A 10 -19.71 23.60 -29.93
N GLN A 11 -18.88 24.42 -30.60
CA GLN A 11 -17.47 24.09 -30.85
C GLN A 11 -16.63 23.93 -29.59
N ARG A 12 -16.94 24.65 -28.49
CA ARG A 12 -16.23 24.48 -27.21
C ARG A 12 -16.70 23.22 -26.48
N ARG A 13 -17.99 22.85 -26.57
CA ARG A 13 -18.49 21.59 -25.99
C ARG A 13 -17.88 20.37 -26.66
N VAL A 14 -17.81 20.37 -28.00
CA VAL A 14 -17.16 19.28 -28.75
C VAL A 14 -15.68 19.14 -28.36
N ARG A 15 -14.95 20.27 -28.27
CA ARG A 15 -13.55 20.26 -27.80
C ARG A 15 -13.43 19.77 -26.36
N LEU A 16 -14.33 20.17 -25.47
CA LEU A 16 -14.37 19.72 -24.08
C LEU A 16 -14.58 18.20 -24.03
N ALA A 17 -15.58 17.66 -24.74
CA ALA A 17 -15.86 16.23 -24.81
C ALA A 17 -14.68 15.42 -25.36
N GLN A 18 -14.03 15.89 -26.45
CA GLN A 18 -12.84 15.27 -27.01
C GLN A 18 -11.66 15.29 -26.02
N SER A 19 -11.41 16.43 -25.36
CA SER A 19 -10.35 16.55 -24.37
C SER A 19 -10.58 15.65 -23.16
N LEU A 20 -11.84 15.53 -22.71
CA LEU A 20 -12.22 14.69 -21.59
C LEU A 20 -12.14 13.20 -21.95
N TRP A 21 -12.46 12.84 -23.18
CA TRP A 21 -12.26 11.48 -23.69
C TRP A 21 -10.78 11.07 -23.65
N LEU A 22 -9.88 11.93 -24.13
CA LEU A 22 -8.43 11.71 -24.04
C LEU A 22 -7.96 11.62 -22.58
N LEU A 23 -8.42 12.54 -21.74
CA LEU A 23 -8.08 12.58 -20.32
C LEU A 23 -8.57 11.33 -19.57
N SER A 24 -9.74 10.80 -19.93
CA SER A 24 -10.28 9.57 -19.38
C SER A 24 -9.45 8.34 -19.78
N TRP A 25 -8.93 8.29 -21.01
CA TRP A 25 -7.98 7.24 -21.41
C TRP A 25 -6.65 7.31 -20.66
N LEU A 26 -6.12 8.52 -20.49
CA LEU A 26 -4.94 8.75 -19.66
C LEU A 26 -5.20 8.32 -18.20
N ALA A 27 -6.39 8.56 -17.68
CA ALA A 27 -6.82 8.10 -16.36
C ALA A 27 -6.92 6.58 -16.24
N VAL A 28 -7.37 5.89 -17.30
CA VAL A 28 -7.39 4.42 -17.35
C VAL A 28 -5.97 3.86 -17.27
N LEU A 29 -5.01 4.45 -18.00
CA LEU A 29 -3.60 4.06 -17.93
C LEU A 29 -3.03 4.30 -16.54
N ALA A 30 -3.35 5.44 -15.91
CA ALA A 30 -2.97 5.74 -14.54
C ALA A 30 -3.58 4.73 -13.54
N GLY A 31 -4.84 4.33 -13.72
CA GLY A 31 -5.49 3.28 -12.94
C GLY A 31 -4.78 1.93 -13.05
N ALA A 32 -4.44 1.51 -14.28
CA ALA A 32 -3.66 0.29 -14.52
C ALA A 32 -2.29 0.35 -13.85
N PHE A 33 -1.60 1.49 -13.94
CA PHE A 33 -0.33 1.70 -13.26
C PHE A 33 -0.46 1.59 -11.74
N THR A 34 -1.49 2.19 -11.11
CA THR A 34 -1.73 2.06 -9.67
C THR A 34 -2.03 0.62 -9.24
N PHE A 35 -2.78 -0.14 -10.04
CA PHE A 35 -3.02 -1.55 -9.79
C PHE A 35 -1.72 -2.35 -9.83
N SER A 36 -0.89 -2.14 -10.85
CA SER A 36 0.43 -2.79 -10.97
C SER A 36 1.35 -2.46 -9.79
N LEU A 37 1.36 -1.21 -9.32
CA LEU A 37 2.10 -0.82 -8.12
C LEU A 37 1.58 -1.52 -6.86
N GLY A 38 0.27 -1.64 -6.71
CA GLY A 38 -0.35 -2.37 -5.60
C GLY A 38 0.07 -3.85 -5.59
N VAL A 39 0.03 -4.51 -6.75
CA VAL A 39 0.50 -5.90 -6.91
C VAL A 39 2.00 -6.00 -6.60
N TYR A 40 2.82 -5.10 -7.15
CA TYR A 40 4.27 -5.09 -6.91
C TYR A 40 4.59 -4.98 -5.41
N LEU A 41 3.99 -4.01 -4.72
CA LEU A 41 4.14 -3.84 -3.27
C LEU A 41 3.67 -5.08 -2.50
N LYS A 42 2.54 -5.67 -2.90
CA LYS A 42 2.03 -6.90 -2.28
C LYS A 42 3.04 -8.04 -2.43
N THR A 43 3.59 -8.23 -3.62
CA THR A 43 4.56 -9.29 -3.90
C THR A 43 5.86 -9.08 -3.14
N GLU A 44 6.35 -7.84 -3.02
CA GLU A 44 7.59 -7.56 -2.30
C GLU A 44 7.44 -7.78 -0.79
N LEU A 45 6.27 -7.47 -0.21
CA LEU A 45 5.97 -7.79 1.19
C LEU A 45 5.83 -9.30 1.39
N LEU A 46 5.12 -10.01 0.50
CA LEU A 46 4.97 -11.46 0.62
C LEU A 46 6.29 -12.22 0.45
N ARG A 47 7.18 -11.76 -0.43
CA ARG A 47 8.50 -12.33 -0.64
C ARG A 47 9.34 -12.34 0.65
N ARG A 48 9.12 -11.38 1.54
CA ARG A 48 9.85 -11.22 2.80
C ARG A 48 8.98 -11.52 4.04
N ALA A 49 7.86 -12.23 3.85
CA ALA A 49 6.90 -12.50 4.92
C ALA A 49 7.51 -13.28 6.10
N GLU A 50 8.50 -14.15 5.85
CA GLU A 50 9.21 -14.90 6.91
C GLU A 50 9.96 -13.99 7.90
N VAL A 51 10.25 -12.74 7.51
CA VAL A 51 11.02 -11.77 8.30
C VAL A 51 10.12 -10.67 8.89
N MET A 52 8.81 -10.72 8.65
CA MET A 52 7.82 -9.79 9.21
C MET A 52 6.87 -10.50 10.16
N ASP A 53 6.56 -9.86 11.28
CA ASP A 53 5.71 -10.44 12.34
C ASP A 53 4.23 -10.05 12.16
N ASN A 54 3.95 -8.82 11.70
CA ASN A 54 2.61 -8.26 11.59
C ASN A 54 2.04 -8.25 10.17
N THR A 55 0.75 -8.60 10.04
CA THR A 55 0.03 -8.64 8.74
C THR A 55 -0.71 -7.35 8.39
N GLU A 56 -0.84 -6.41 9.32
CA GLU A 56 -1.53 -5.12 9.12
C GLU A 56 -0.88 -4.25 8.02
N ILE A 57 0.41 -4.46 7.76
CA ILE A 57 1.19 -3.77 6.74
C ILE A 57 0.63 -4.05 5.32
N HIS A 58 -0.11 -5.14 5.14
CA HIS A 58 -0.72 -5.51 3.86
C HIS A 58 -1.97 -4.69 3.49
N VAL A 59 -2.48 -3.83 4.37
CA VAL A 59 -3.67 -3.01 4.08
C VAL A 59 -3.42 -2.04 2.93
N VAL A 60 -2.26 -1.37 2.91
CA VAL A 60 -1.91 -0.38 1.87
C VAL A 60 -1.92 -0.96 0.45
N PRO A 61 -1.18 -2.04 0.11
CA PRO A 61 -1.21 -2.60 -1.23
C PRO A 61 -2.58 -3.15 -1.62
N ASN A 62 -3.35 -3.69 -0.67
CA ASN A 62 -4.72 -4.15 -0.95
C ASN A 62 -5.62 -2.98 -1.38
N ILE A 63 -5.52 -1.83 -0.71
CA ILE A 63 -6.25 -0.60 -1.10
C ILE A 63 -5.82 -0.16 -2.51
N LEU A 64 -4.52 -0.12 -2.80
CA LEU A 64 -4.03 0.28 -4.13
C LEU A 64 -4.53 -0.62 -5.25
N MET A 65 -4.56 -1.95 -5.03
CA MET A 65 -5.11 -2.90 -5.99
C MET A 65 -6.61 -2.67 -6.23
N LEU A 66 -7.40 -2.58 -5.16
CA LEU A 66 -8.84 -2.38 -5.27
C LEU A 66 -9.16 -1.05 -5.98
N VAL A 67 -8.53 0.03 -5.54
CA VAL A 67 -8.79 1.37 -6.06
C VAL A 67 -8.30 1.52 -7.50
N GLY A 68 -7.19 0.88 -7.88
CA GLY A 68 -6.71 0.88 -9.26
C GLY A 68 -7.72 0.26 -10.23
N LEU A 69 -8.33 -0.87 -9.87
CA LEU A 69 -9.39 -1.50 -10.68
C LEU A 69 -10.65 -0.64 -10.79
N ILE A 70 -11.09 -0.05 -9.68
CA ILE A 70 -12.24 0.86 -9.68
C ILE A 70 -11.94 2.08 -10.55
N THR A 71 -10.73 2.63 -10.47
CA THR A 71 -10.28 3.77 -11.28
C THR A 71 -10.33 3.47 -12.78
N ILE A 72 -9.95 2.26 -13.20
CA ILE A 72 -10.12 1.83 -14.60
C ILE A 72 -11.60 1.85 -14.99
N GLY A 73 -12.47 1.23 -14.18
CA GLY A 73 -13.90 1.13 -14.46
C GLY A 73 -14.59 2.49 -14.58
N ILE A 74 -14.38 3.39 -13.62
CA ILE A 74 -15.00 4.72 -13.63
C ILE A 74 -14.54 5.57 -14.82
N ASN A 75 -13.29 5.44 -15.26
CA ASN A 75 -12.76 6.25 -16.36
C ASN A 75 -13.14 5.67 -17.74
N LEU A 76 -13.30 4.34 -17.87
CA LEU A 76 -13.93 3.74 -19.05
C LEU A 76 -15.38 4.21 -19.19
N PHE A 77 -16.12 4.25 -18.08
CA PHE A 77 -17.47 4.80 -18.04
C PHE A 77 -17.49 6.29 -18.45
N ALA A 78 -16.60 7.11 -17.88
CA ALA A 78 -16.51 8.52 -18.23
C ALA A 78 -16.19 8.73 -19.72
N GLY A 79 -15.27 7.94 -20.28
CA GLY A 79 -14.95 7.96 -21.71
C GLY A 79 -16.17 7.63 -22.59
N ARG A 80 -16.99 6.65 -22.21
CA ARG A 80 -18.24 6.31 -22.92
C ARG A 80 -19.26 7.43 -22.86
N VAL A 81 -19.46 8.04 -21.69
CA VAL A 81 -20.33 9.21 -21.55
C VAL A 81 -19.86 10.35 -22.43
N CYS A 82 -18.55 10.60 -22.53
CA CYS A 82 -18.00 11.66 -23.38
C CYS A 82 -18.26 11.40 -24.86
N GLN A 83 -18.16 10.15 -25.29
CA GLN A 83 -18.44 9.77 -26.67
C GLN A 83 -19.92 9.99 -27.02
N ASP A 84 -20.82 9.53 -26.15
CA ASP A 84 -22.28 9.69 -26.37
C ASP A 84 -22.74 11.14 -26.18
N SER A 85 -21.97 11.97 -25.47
CA SER A 85 -22.26 13.39 -25.32
C SER A 85 -22.08 14.23 -26.60
N LEU A 86 -21.37 13.70 -27.60
CA LEU A 86 -21.24 14.34 -28.91
C LEU A 86 -22.59 14.39 -29.65
N ASP A 87 -23.50 13.46 -29.34
CA ASP A 87 -24.86 13.43 -29.84
C ASP A 87 -25.83 13.81 -28.71
N SER A 88 -26.46 14.99 -28.80
CA SER A 88 -27.41 15.48 -27.78
C SER A 88 -28.59 14.52 -27.52
N ALA A 89 -28.97 13.70 -28.50
CA ALA A 89 -30.01 12.68 -28.37
C ALA A 89 -29.58 11.43 -27.56
N ARG A 90 -28.27 11.13 -27.48
CA ARG A 90 -27.74 9.92 -26.83
C ARG A 90 -27.30 10.15 -25.39
N PHE A 91 -27.13 11.41 -24.98
CA PHE A 91 -26.73 11.79 -23.62
C PHE A 91 -27.80 11.59 -22.51
N PRO A 92 -29.11 11.84 -22.72
CA PRO A 92 -30.11 11.81 -21.65
C PRO A 92 -30.18 10.51 -20.81
N PRO A 93 -30.02 9.30 -21.40
CA PRO A 93 -30.01 8.05 -20.63
C PRO A 93 -28.90 7.95 -19.58
N TRP A 94 -27.79 8.69 -19.73
CA TRP A 94 -26.66 8.63 -18.80
C TRP A 94 -26.85 9.45 -17.53
N LYS A 95 -27.77 10.43 -17.53
CA LYS A 95 -28.01 11.36 -16.41
C LYS A 95 -28.21 10.67 -15.04
N PRO A 96 -29.06 9.64 -14.89
CA PRO A 96 -29.25 8.98 -13.58
C PRO A 96 -27.97 8.32 -13.06
N PHE A 97 -27.06 7.89 -13.94
CA PHE A 97 -25.82 7.22 -13.56
C PHE A 97 -24.68 8.20 -13.21
N LEU A 98 -24.78 9.48 -13.56
CA LEU A 98 -23.74 10.46 -13.28
C LEU A 98 -23.62 10.78 -11.78
N LEU A 99 -24.73 10.87 -11.05
CA LEU A 99 -24.71 11.14 -9.61
C LEU A 99 -23.95 10.06 -8.81
N PRO A 100 -24.27 8.75 -8.94
CA PRO A 100 -23.50 7.71 -8.26
C PRO A 100 -22.06 7.66 -8.75
N TRP A 101 -21.80 7.98 -10.04
CA TRP A 101 -20.44 8.06 -10.56
C TRP A 101 -19.60 9.15 -9.87
N TYR A 102 -20.12 10.36 -9.66
CA TYR A 102 -19.41 11.42 -8.92
C TYR A 102 -19.11 11.00 -7.47
N GLY A 103 -20.07 10.35 -6.81
CA GLY A 103 -19.88 9.81 -5.47
C GLY A 103 -18.75 8.78 -5.43
N LEU A 104 -18.76 7.81 -6.34
CA LEU A 104 -17.74 6.78 -6.43
C LEU A 104 -16.35 7.36 -6.76
N ALA A 105 -16.27 8.28 -7.71
CA ALA A 105 -15.01 8.92 -8.09
C ALA A 105 -14.41 9.79 -6.97
N TRP A 106 -15.25 10.46 -6.18
CA TRP A 106 -14.80 11.17 -4.98
C TRP A 106 -14.31 10.20 -3.89
N MET A 107 -15.04 9.12 -3.65
CA MET A 107 -14.63 8.05 -2.73
C MET A 107 -13.27 7.45 -3.11
N VAL A 108 -13.03 7.23 -4.41
CA VAL A 108 -11.73 6.78 -4.95
C VAL A 108 -10.61 7.77 -4.58
N CYS A 109 -10.83 9.07 -4.74
CA CYS A 109 -9.83 10.09 -4.37
C CYS A 109 -9.52 10.05 -2.86
N VAL A 110 -10.55 9.90 -2.02
CA VAL A 110 -10.38 9.77 -0.56
C VAL A 110 -9.61 8.50 -0.21
N TRP A 111 -9.92 7.36 -0.85
CA TRP A 111 -9.18 6.12 -0.63
C TRP A 111 -7.72 6.20 -1.07
N LEU A 112 -7.42 6.82 -2.22
CA LEU A 112 -6.03 7.06 -2.64
C LEU A 112 -5.27 7.96 -1.66
N LEU A 113 -5.91 9.03 -1.18
CA LEU A 113 -5.33 9.89 -0.14
C LEU A 113 -5.07 9.11 1.16
N SER A 114 -6.04 8.29 1.57
CA SER A 114 -5.88 7.44 2.76
C SER A 114 -4.74 6.45 2.60
N ALA A 115 -4.52 5.87 1.41
CA ALA A 115 -3.41 4.95 1.16
C ALA A 115 -2.05 5.66 1.30
N VAL A 116 -1.93 6.90 0.80
CA VAL A 116 -0.71 7.71 0.97
C VAL A 116 -0.49 8.01 2.45
N VAL A 117 -1.51 8.48 3.16
CA VAL A 117 -1.40 8.80 4.60
C VAL A 117 -1.04 7.56 5.43
N LEU A 118 -1.71 6.43 5.18
CA LEU A 118 -1.45 5.17 5.86
C LEU A 118 -0.05 4.63 5.56
N SER A 119 0.48 4.85 4.36
CA SER A 119 1.85 4.41 4.03
C SER A 119 2.90 5.07 4.94
N TYR A 120 2.72 6.35 5.26
CA TYR A 120 3.58 7.07 6.20
C TYR A 120 3.27 6.72 7.66
N ALA A 121 1.99 6.58 8.02
CA ALA A 121 1.59 6.26 9.40
C ALA A 121 2.06 4.85 9.84
N LEU A 122 2.10 3.88 8.92
CA LEU A 122 2.52 2.50 9.20
C LEU A 122 4.04 2.32 9.22
N GLN A 123 4.83 3.36 8.98
CA GLN A 123 6.30 3.26 9.00
C GLN A 123 6.83 2.75 10.34
N GLY A 124 6.27 3.23 11.46
CA GLY A 124 6.66 2.76 12.80
C GLY A 124 6.30 1.29 13.04
N HIS A 125 5.09 0.90 12.63
CA HIS A 125 4.64 -0.50 12.72
C HIS A 125 5.48 -1.44 11.85
N LEU A 126 5.91 -0.98 10.66
CA LEU A 126 6.83 -1.71 9.80
C LEU A 126 8.18 -1.92 10.49
N GLU A 127 8.78 -0.87 11.05
CA GLU A 127 10.06 -1.01 11.76
C GLU A 127 9.96 -1.96 12.96
N GLU A 128 8.90 -1.87 13.75
CA GLU A 128 8.68 -2.77 14.89
C GLU A 128 8.47 -4.22 14.46
N SER A 129 7.63 -4.44 13.44
CA SER A 129 7.42 -5.77 12.83
C SER A 129 8.73 -6.38 12.33
N LEU A 130 9.55 -5.58 11.65
CA LEU A 130 10.88 -6.00 11.18
C LEU A 130 11.84 -6.26 12.33
N LYS A 131 11.81 -5.46 13.39
CA LYS A 131 12.65 -5.65 14.59
C LYS A 131 12.38 -7.00 15.23
N VAL A 132 11.10 -7.36 15.42
CA VAL A 132 10.70 -8.62 16.04
C VAL A 132 10.96 -9.79 15.08
N GLY A 133 10.54 -9.67 13.81
CA GLY A 133 10.70 -10.69 12.80
C GLY A 133 12.17 -11.05 12.52
N LEU A 134 13.05 -10.05 12.35
CA LEU A 134 14.50 -10.29 12.21
C LEU A 134 15.13 -10.92 13.45
N ARG A 135 14.71 -10.49 14.65
CA ARG A 135 15.22 -11.09 15.90
C ARG A 135 14.87 -12.58 15.98
N ASN A 136 13.64 -12.93 15.61
CA ASN A 136 13.20 -14.32 15.55
C ASN A 136 13.93 -15.08 14.43
N GLY A 137 14.07 -14.49 13.24
CA GLY A 137 14.75 -15.11 12.11
C GLY A 137 16.22 -15.45 12.42
N ILE A 138 16.94 -14.56 13.09
CA ILE A 138 18.31 -14.81 13.57
C ILE A 138 18.32 -15.90 14.65
N ARG A 139 17.38 -15.85 15.61
CA ARG A 139 17.28 -16.83 16.70
C ARG A 139 17.10 -18.27 16.19
N PHE A 140 16.28 -18.45 15.16
CA PHE A 140 15.96 -19.75 14.57
C PHE A 140 16.79 -20.07 13.32
N TYR A 141 17.82 -19.27 13.03
CA TYR A 141 18.69 -19.44 11.85
C TYR A 141 19.35 -20.82 11.76
N ARG A 142 19.67 -21.43 12.90
CA ARG A 142 20.29 -22.77 12.97
C ARG A 142 19.33 -23.93 12.76
N ASP A 143 18.01 -23.69 12.87
CA ASP A 143 17.00 -24.73 13.01
C ASP A 143 16.49 -25.21 11.64
N THR A 144 17.41 -25.45 10.70
CA THR A 144 17.09 -25.89 9.33
C THR A 144 16.47 -27.29 9.26
N ASP A 145 16.60 -28.06 10.35
CA ASP A 145 16.05 -29.43 10.48
C ASP A 145 14.63 -29.45 11.06
N VAL A 146 14.11 -28.30 11.50
CA VAL A 146 12.77 -28.21 12.12
C VAL A 146 11.72 -27.98 11.02
N PRO A 147 10.68 -28.80 10.92
CA PRO A 147 9.63 -28.61 9.93
C PRO A 147 8.98 -27.22 10.09
N GLY A 148 8.86 -26.50 8.98
CA GLY A 148 8.35 -25.13 8.94
C GLY A 148 9.42 -24.03 9.04
N ARG A 149 10.71 -24.35 9.26
CA ARG A 149 11.82 -23.38 9.35
C ARG A 149 13.00 -23.70 8.42
N CYS A 150 12.82 -24.64 7.50
CA CYS A 150 13.89 -25.14 6.64
C CYS A 150 14.57 -24.06 5.80
N PHE A 151 13.82 -23.03 5.39
CA PHE A 151 14.31 -21.95 4.52
C PHE A 151 14.85 -20.73 5.27
N GLN A 152 14.70 -20.67 6.60
CA GLN A 152 15.04 -19.50 7.40
C GLN A 152 16.51 -19.06 7.21
N LYS A 153 17.43 -20.05 7.16
CA LYS A 153 18.85 -19.81 6.92
C LYS A 153 19.10 -19.15 5.56
N GLU A 154 18.54 -19.75 4.50
CA GLU A 154 18.66 -19.24 3.12
C GLU A 154 18.05 -17.84 2.98
N THR A 155 16.90 -17.60 3.59
CA THR A 155 16.21 -16.31 3.58
C THR A 155 17.06 -15.21 4.24
N ILE A 156 17.62 -15.47 5.42
CA ILE A 156 18.49 -14.51 6.13
C ILE A 156 19.81 -14.30 5.36
N ASP A 157 20.40 -15.36 4.83
CA ASP A 157 21.65 -15.26 4.06
C ASP A 157 21.46 -14.40 2.79
N ARG A 158 20.39 -14.65 2.02
CA ARG A 158 20.04 -13.82 0.86
C ARG A 158 19.78 -12.38 1.26
N LEU A 159 19.03 -12.14 2.33
CA LEU A 159 18.73 -10.80 2.82
C LEU A 159 20.02 -10.00 3.09
N GLN A 160 20.96 -10.60 3.82
CA GLN A 160 22.21 -9.96 4.21
C GLN A 160 23.09 -9.63 3.00
N MET A 161 23.19 -10.55 2.04
CA MET A 161 23.97 -10.33 0.83
C MET A 161 23.31 -9.33 -0.13
N GLU A 162 21.99 -9.40 -0.34
CA GLU A 162 21.24 -8.51 -1.25
C GLU A 162 21.20 -7.07 -0.71
N LEU A 163 20.92 -6.89 0.58
CA LEU A 163 20.79 -5.56 1.20
C LEU A 163 22.08 -5.05 1.84
N ARG A 164 23.17 -5.80 1.74
CA ARG A 164 24.49 -5.44 2.27
C ARG A 164 24.40 -5.04 3.74
N CYS A 165 23.82 -5.92 4.54
CA CYS A 165 23.53 -5.72 5.95
C CYS A 165 23.93 -6.95 6.77
N CYS A 166 24.09 -6.79 8.08
CA CYS A 166 24.37 -7.90 8.99
C CYS A 166 23.65 -7.74 10.32
N GLY A 167 23.07 -8.84 10.80
CA GLY A 167 22.27 -8.86 12.03
C GLY A 167 20.97 -8.06 11.91
N ASN A 168 20.33 -7.79 13.06
CA ASN A 168 19.11 -6.99 13.13
C ASN A 168 19.49 -5.49 13.19
N THR A 169 20.27 -5.12 14.18
CA THR A 169 20.82 -3.78 14.40
C THR A 169 22.26 -3.69 13.90
N ASN A 170 23.08 -4.72 14.15
CA ASN A 170 24.46 -4.82 13.65
C ASN A 170 24.97 -6.26 13.75
N TYR A 171 26.21 -6.49 13.27
CA TYR A 171 26.81 -7.83 13.24
C TYR A 171 26.98 -8.50 14.60
N ARG A 172 27.07 -7.74 15.71
CA ARG A 172 27.23 -8.28 17.06
C ARG A 172 25.99 -9.01 17.57
N ASP A 173 24.83 -8.80 16.94
CA ASP A 173 23.62 -9.57 17.26
C ASP A 173 23.85 -11.09 17.09
N TRP A 174 24.79 -11.50 16.24
CA TRP A 174 25.17 -12.90 16.06
C TRP A 174 25.95 -13.46 17.25
N PHE A 175 26.58 -12.63 18.07
CA PHE A 175 27.35 -13.09 19.23
C PHE A 175 26.44 -13.55 20.37
N GLU A 176 25.21 -13.02 20.41
CA GLU A 176 24.20 -13.33 21.43
C GLU A 176 23.38 -14.58 21.09
N VAL A 177 23.54 -15.13 19.87
CA VAL A 177 22.76 -16.25 19.38
C VAL A 177 23.68 -17.39 18.96
N GLN A 178 23.37 -18.60 19.42
CA GLN A 178 24.02 -19.80 18.88
C GLN A 178 23.41 -20.10 17.50
N TRP A 179 24.04 -19.60 16.45
CA TRP A 179 23.61 -19.76 15.06
C TRP A 179 24.22 -20.97 14.36
N ILE A 180 25.19 -21.65 14.99
CA ILE A 180 25.72 -22.94 14.55
C ILE A 180 24.83 -24.06 15.13
N SER A 181 24.31 -24.92 14.25
CA SER A 181 23.50 -26.08 14.66
C SER A 181 24.34 -27.08 15.46
N ASN A 182 23.71 -27.70 16.46
CA ASN A 182 24.31 -28.75 17.28
C ASN A 182 24.83 -29.92 16.45
N ARG A 183 24.28 -30.16 15.25
CA ARG A 183 24.77 -31.20 14.33
C ARG A 183 26.22 -30.97 13.89
N TYR A 184 26.65 -29.72 13.79
CA TYR A 184 28.01 -29.37 13.34
C TYR A 184 28.99 -29.23 14.50
N LEU A 185 28.53 -29.42 15.74
CA LEU A 185 29.36 -29.31 16.94
C LEU A 185 29.78 -30.70 17.40
N ASP A 186 31.09 -30.93 17.46
CA ASP A 186 31.64 -32.13 18.08
C ASP A 186 31.67 -31.97 19.60
N PHE A 187 30.61 -32.44 20.25
CA PHE A 187 30.50 -32.47 21.71
C PHE A 187 31.45 -33.46 22.39
N THR A 188 32.28 -34.21 21.68
CA THR A 188 33.35 -35.01 22.28
C THR A 188 34.61 -34.17 22.53
N SER A 189 34.84 -33.16 21.68
CA SER A 189 35.98 -32.26 21.75
C SER A 189 35.99 -31.44 23.05
N LYS A 190 37.18 -31.25 23.63
CA LYS A 190 37.35 -30.48 24.86
C LYS A 190 36.98 -29.01 24.64
N GLU A 191 37.37 -28.44 23.50
CA GLU A 191 37.11 -27.03 23.18
C GLU A 191 35.63 -26.69 23.11
N VAL A 192 34.81 -27.53 22.45
CA VAL A 192 33.36 -27.31 22.37
C VAL A 192 32.73 -27.46 23.75
N LYS A 193 33.11 -28.48 24.53
CA LYS A 193 32.63 -28.67 25.90
C LYS A 193 32.96 -27.49 26.80
N ASP A 194 34.21 -27.03 26.77
CA ASP A 194 34.68 -25.92 27.59
C ASP A 194 33.94 -24.63 27.19
N ARG A 195 33.74 -24.38 25.88
CA ARG A 195 32.99 -23.22 25.39
C ARG A 195 31.52 -23.26 25.80
N VAL A 196 30.83 -24.38 25.63
CA VAL A 196 29.43 -24.55 26.06
C VAL A 196 29.28 -24.34 27.57
N ARG A 197 30.23 -24.84 28.38
CA ARG A 197 30.21 -24.68 29.84
C ARG A 197 30.52 -23.25 30.30
N SER A 198 31.38 -22.54 29.58
CA SER A 198 31.78 -21.17 29.91
C SER A 198 30.73 -20.12 29.55
N ASN A 199 29.82 -20.45 28.63
CA ASN A 199 28.82 -19.53 28.11
C ASN A 199 27.51 -19.60 28.88
N VAL A 200 26.71 -18.53 28.75
CA VAL A 200 25.40 -18.41 29.40
C VAL A 200 24.40 -19.40 28.79
N ASP A 201 23.56 -19.98 29.65
CA ASP A 201 22.50 -20.96 29.30
C ASP A 201 22.99 -22.24 28.61
N GLY A 202 24.28 -22.58 28.72
CA GLY A 202 24.83 -23.78 28.08
C GLY A 202 24.76 -23.72 26.54
N ARG A 203 24.85 -22.52 25.96
CA ARG A 203 24.83 -22.29 24.51
C ARG A 203 26.25 -22.20 23.96
N TYR A 204 26.45 -22.64 22.71
CA TYR A 204 27.70 -22.43 21.99
C TYR A 204 27.72 -21.02 21.37
N LEU A 205 27.98 -20.00 22.20
CA LEU A 205 28.16 -18.63 21.73
C LEU A 205 29.62 -18.41 21.34
N MET A 206 29.83 -17.61 20.30
CA MET A 206 31.15 -17.28 19.79
C MET A 206 31.16 -15.87 19.23
N ASP A 207 32.33 -15.25 19.29
CA ASP A 207 32.64 -14.01 18.59
C ASP A 207 32.76 -14.31 17.08
N GLY A 208 31.62 -14.47 16.42
CA GLY A 208 31.59 -14.74 15.01
C GLY A 208 30.23 -14.59 14.34
N VAL A 209 30.26 -14.47 13.02
CA VAL A 209 29.12 -14.17 12.13
C VAL A 209 29.02 -15.21 11.02
N PRO A 210 27.83 -15.43 10.43
CA PRO A 210 27.72 -16.23 9.22
C PRO A 210 28.41 -15.56 8.03
N PHE A 211 28.82 -16.36 7.05
CA PHE A 211 29.50 -15.89 5.84
C PHE A 211 28.71 -14.84 5.04
N SER A 212 27.38 -14.84 5.15
CA SER A 212 26.49 -13.91 4.45
C SER A 212 26.64 -12.45 4.90
N CYS A 213 27.24 -12.21 6.07
CA CYS A 213 27.62 -10.89 6.56
C CYS A 213 28.90 -10.31 5.93
N CYS A 214 29.66 -11.14 5.21
CA CYS A 214 30.93 -10.74 4.60
C CYS A 214 30.73 -9.70 3.50
N ASN A 215 31.58 -8.68 3.49
CA ASN A 215 31.61 -7.69 2.42
C ASN A 215 32.58 -8.15 1.30
N PRO A 216 32.09 -8.45 0.09
CA PRO A 216 32.94 -8.89 -1.02
C PRO A 216 33.87 -7.79 -1.56
N GLY A 217 33.60 -6.52 -1.23
CA GLY A 217 34.49 -5.40 -1.56
C GLY A 217 35.68 -5.24 -0.61
N SER A 218 35.80 -6.09 0.41
CA SER A 218 36.91 -6.05 1.35
C SER A 218 38.24 -6.39 0.65
N PRO A 219 39.34 -5.66 0.93
CA PRO A 219 40.66 -5.96 0.35
C PRO A 219 41.30 -7.23 0.93
N ARG A 220 40.72 -7.80 1.98
CA ARG A 220 41.20 -9.01 2.68
C ARG A 220 40.15 -10.12 2.62
N PRO A 221 40.56 -11.40 2.76
CA PRO A 221 39.61 -12.49 2.96
C PRO A 221 38.70 -12.22 4.16
N CYS A 222 37.42 -12.55 4.02
CA CYS A 222 36.45 -12.26 5.07
C CYS A 222 36.79 -13.00 6.36
N LEU A 223 36.95 -12.23 7.44
CA LEU A 223 37.05 -12.76 8.80
C LEU A 223 35.64 -12.97 9.35
N GLN A 224 35.35 -14.18 9.78
CA GLN A 224 34.05 -14.54 10.37
C GLN A 224 34.12 -14.78 11.87
N ASN A 225 35.30 -15.07 12.41
CA ASN A 225 35.50 -15.47 13.81
C ASN A 225 36.55 -14.58 14.47
N HIS A 226 36.53 -14.48 15.80
CA HIS A 226 37.46 -13.69 16.60
C HIS A 226 37.51 -12.22 16.15
N LEU A 227 36.33 -11.63 15.94
CA LEU A 227 36.18 -10.29 15.39
C LEU A 227 36.52 -9.19 16.41
N THR A 228 36.49 -9.49 17.71
CA THR A 228 36.82 -8.55 18.80
C THR A 228 38.24 -8.71 19.33
N ASP A 229 38.99 -9.69 18.84
CA ASP A 229 40.36 -9.97 19.23
C ASP A 229 41.36 -9.42 18.19
N ASN A 230 42.08 -8.36 18.55
CA ASN A 230 43.10 -7.73 17.70
C ASN A 230 44.31 -8.64 17.44
N THR A 231 44.53 -9.66 18.27
CA THR A 231 45.68 -10.56 18.15
C THR A 231 45.38 -11.81 17.32
N ALA A 232 44.09 -12.09 17.08
CA ALA A 232 43.66 -13.29 16.37
C ALA A 232 43.97 -13.26 14.87
N HIS A 233 44.14 -12.08 14.28
CA HIS A 233 44.35 -11.91 12.84
C HIS A 233 45.54 -10.99 12.56
N TYR A 234 46.26 -11.29 11.49
CA TYR A 234 47.39 -10.46 11.05
C TYR A 234 46.93 -9.05 10.66
N ASN A 235 47.58 -8.02 11.20
CA ASN A 235 47.27 -6.60 10.97
C ASN A 235 45.77 -6.31 11.05
N TYR A 236 45.15 -6.68 12.17
CA TYR A 236 43.72 -6.49 12.40
C TYR A 236 43.48 -5.62 13.62
N GLU A 237 42.72 -4.55 13.43
CA GLU A 237 42.25 -3.70 14.52
C GLU A 237 40.74 -3.54 14.37
N HIS A 238 40.00 -4.19 15.27
CA HIS A 238 38.54 -4.30 15.16
C HIS A 238 37.79 -2.96 15.24
N GLN A 239 38.43 -1.91 15.77
CA GLN A 239 37.83 -0.58 15.90
C GLN A 239 37.90 0.22 14.59
N SER A 240 38.94 -0.01 13.78
CA SER A 240 39.12 0.65 12.47
C SER A 240 38.69 -0.21 11.29
N GLU A 241 38.49 -1.51 11.48
CA GLU A 241 38.08 -2.42 10.42
C GLU A 241 36.58 -2.29 10.09
N GLU A 242 36.26 -1.37 9.18
CA GLU A 242 34.87 -1.15 8.72
C GLU A 242 34.52 -1.90 7.43
N LEU A 243 35.52 -2.42 6.70
CA LEU A 243 35.33 -2.98 5.35
C LEU A 243 35.15 -4.49 5.34
N ASN A 244 35.50 -5.21 6.41
CA ASN A 244 35.43 -6.67 6.45
C ASN A 244 33.98 -7.22 6.41
N LEU A 245 33.07 -6.60 7.18
CA LEU A 245 31.67 -7.00 7.30
C LEU A 245 30.74 -5.85 6.94
N TYR A 246 29.50 -6.18 6.60
CA TYR A 246 28.45 -5.17 6.54
C TYR A 246 28.13 -4.65 7.95
N ASN A 247 28.51 -3.40 8.25
CA ASN A 247 28.26 -2.77 9.55
C ASN A 247 26.80 -2.31 9.74
N ARG A 248 26.04 -2.15 8.65
CA ARG A 248 24.64 -1.73 8.68
C ARG A 248 23.73 -2.88 9.11
N GLY A 249 22.82 -2.64 10.05
CA GLY A 249 21.80 -3.61 10.45
C GLY A 249 20.74 -3.85 9.38
N CYS A 250 20.24 -5.08 9.26
CA CYS A 250 19.22 -5.40 8.27
C CYS A 250 17.86 -4.76 8.55
N ARG A 251 17.56 -4.40 9.80
CA ARG A 251 16.35 -3.63 10.12
C ARG A 251 16.38 -2.29 9.42
N GLN A 252 17.47 -1.55 9.60
CA GLN A 252 17.65 -0.24 8.97
C GLN A 252 17.67 -0.38 7.44
N ALA A 253 18.36 -1.39 6.89
CA ALA A 253 18.41 -1.60 5.45
C ALA A 253 17.03 -1.85 4.83
N LEU A 254 16.18 -2.67 5.47
CA LEU A 254 14.81 -2.93 5.01
C LEU A 254 13.90 -1.72 5.16
N VAL A 255 13.99 -1.03 6.29
CA VAL A 255 13.20 0.18 6.55
C VAL A 255 13.50 1.26 5.51
N ASP A 256 14.79 1.51 5.22
CA ASP A 256 15.19 2.49 4.20
C ASP A 256 14.78 2.06 2.78
N TYR A 257 14.81 0.75 2.48
CA TYR A 257 14.34 0.22 1.21
C TYR A 257 12.84 0.47 1.00
N TYR A 258 12.00 0.12 1.99
CA TYR A 258 10.56 0.31 1.90
C TYR A 258 10.17 1.79 1.93
N MET A 259 10.85 2.62 2.73
CA MET A 259 10.64 4.08 2.69
C MET A 259 11.03 4.68 1.34
N GLY A 260 12.15 4.24 0.75
CA GLY A 260 12.55 4.64 -0.59
C GLY A 260 11.45 4.31 -1.61
N LEU A 261 10.90 3.10 -1.53
CA LEU A 261 9.80 2.69 -2.39
C LEU A 261 8.54 3.55 -2.19
N MET A 262 8.13 3.80 -0.94
CA MET A 262 6.99 4.67 -0.64
C MET A 262 7.19 6.12 -1.12
N ASN A 263 8.40 6.68 -0.98
CA ASN A 263 8.72 8.02 -1.47
C ASN A 263 8.68 8.14 -3.00
N THR A 264 8.94 7.05 -3.73
CA THR A 264 8.77 7.04 -5.20
C THR A 264 7.31 6.85 -5.63
N ILE A 265 6.55 6.01 -4.91
CA ILE A 265 5.16 5.70 -5.23
C ILE A 265 4.20 6.84 -4.85
N GLY A 266 4.45 7.53 -3.73
CA GLY A 266 3.59 8.60 -3.20
C GLY A 266 3.29 9.71 -4.22
N PRO A 267 4.31 10.34 -4.84
CA PRO A 267 4.10 11.33 -5.90
C PRO A 267 3.32 10.78 -7.11
N GLY A 268 3.54 9.50 -7.46
CA GLY A 268 2.79 8.81 -8.49
C GLY A 268 1.29 8.78 -8.17
N ILE A 269 0.92 8.38 -6.95
CA ILE A 269 -0.49 8.34 -6.51
C ILE A 269 -1.09 9.76 -6.47
N LEU A 270 -0.35 10.76 -5.99
CA LEU A 270 -0.80 12.16 -5.98
C LEU A 270 -1.06 12.71 -7.39
N SER A 271 -0.25 12.29 -8.38
CA SER A 271 -0.50 12.63 -9.79
C SER A 271 -1.81 12.00 -10.31
N VAL A 272 -2.11 10.75 -9.92
CA VAL A 272 -3.38 10.08 -10.26
C VAL A 272 -4.58 10.77 -9.62
N ILE A 273 -4.47 11.21 -8.36
CA ILE A 273 -5.52 12.00 -7.70
C ILE A 273 -5.79 13.30 -8.47
N SER A 274 -4.74 14.03 -8.85
CA SER A 274 -4.86 15.29 -9.58
C SER A 274 -5.55 15.08 -10.94
N LEU A 275 -5.19 14.00 -11.62
CA LEU A 275 -5.79 13.57 -12.87
C LEU A 275 -7.27 13.20 -12.68
N GLN A 276 -7.61 12.43 -11.65
CA GLN A 276 -9.00 12.07 -11.36
C GLN A 276 -9.85 13.31 -11.03
N MET A 277 -9.31 14.26 -10.29
CA MET A 277 -9.98 15.54 -10.01
C MET A 277 -10.22 16.35 -11.29
N SER A 278 -9.27 16.33 -12.24
CA SER A 278 -9.45 17.00 -13.53
C SER A 278 -10.56 16.36 -14.38
N VAL A 279 -10.68 15.02 -14.38
CA VAL A 279 -11.79 14.30 -15.04
C VAL A 279 -13.12 14.66 -14.36
N LEU A 280 -13.18 14.65 -13.03
CA LEU A 280 -14.37 14.99 -12.25
C LEU A 280 -14.90 16.39 -12.57
N VAL A 281 -14.02 17.40 -12.53
CA VAL A 281 -14.39 18.78 -12.82
C VAL A 281 -14.81 18.95 -14.27
N SER A 282 -14.09 18.35 -15.21
CA SER A 282 -14.37 18.45 -16.64
C SER A 282 -15.71 17.78 -17.01
N LEU A 283 -15.99 16.60 -16.45
CA LEU A 283 -17.28 15.92 -16.66
C LEU A 283 -18.44 16.73 -16.07
N ARG A 284 -18.21 17.42 -14.94
CA ARG A 284 -19.22 18.30 -14.34
C ARG A 284 -19.56 19.49 -15.23
N TYR A 285 -18.56 20.11 -15.83
CA TYR A 285 -18.80 21.17 -16.83
C TYR A 285 -19.53 20.64 -18.06
N LEU A 286 -19.14 19.46 -18.56
CA LEU A 286 -19.79 18.84 -19.70
C LEU A 286 -21.27 18.56 -19.41
N GLN A 287 -21.57 17.91 -18.27
CA GLN A 287 -22.94 17.61 -17.86
C GLN A 287 -23.80 18.87 -17.77
N THR A 288 -23.35 19.90 -17.03
CA THR A 288 -24.14 21.12 -16.82
C THR A 288 -24.35 21.89 -18.12
N SER A 289 -23.35 21.91 -19.01
CA SER A 289 -23.49 22.50 -20.34
C SER A 289 -24.52 21.75 -21.20
N LEU A 290 -24.66 20.43 -21.04
CA LEU A 290 -25.61 19.62 -21.80
C LEU A 290 -27.02 19.69 -21.23
N ASP A 291 -27.16 19.86 -19.91
CA ASP A 291 -28.45 20.10 -19.26
C ASP A 291 -29.07 21.45 -19.64
N GLY A 292 -28.26 22.42 -20.06
CA GLY A 292 -28.69 23.74 -20.52
C GLY A 292 -28.95 23.88 -22.02
N VAL A 293 -28.90 22.79 -22.81
CA VAL A 293 -29.21 22.84 -24.25
C VAL A 293 -30.71 22.87 -24.47
N ASP A 294 -31.17 23.80 -25.32
CA ASP A 294 -32.56 23.85 -25.77
C ASP A 294 -32.85 22.69 -26.76
N PRO A 295 -33.86 21.83 -26.51
CA PRO A 295 -34.20 20.72 -27.41
C PRO A 295 -34.52 21.14 -28.84
N GLU A 296 -35.01 22.36 -29.04
CA GLU A 296 -35.40 22.88 -30.36
C GLU A 296 -34.22 23.49 -31.14
N ASN A 297 -33.16 23.91 -30.44
CA ASN A 297 -31.95 24.47 -31.07
C ASN A 297 -30.67 23.93 -30.41
N PRO A 298 -30.18 22.75 -30.85
CA PRO A 298 -29.00 22.12 -30.25
C PRO A 298 -27.69 22.91 -30.46
N GLU A 299 -27.68 23.91 -31.35
CA GLU A 299 -26.52 24.76 -31.63
C GLU A 299 -26.44 26.00 -30.73
N ALA A 300 -27.50 26.29 -29.96
CA ALA A 300 -27.56 27.45 -29.09
C ALA A 300 -26.50 27.41 -27.97
N ASP A 301 -26.04 28.59 -27.56
CA ASP A 301 -25.13 28.74 -26.43
C ASP A 301 -25.78 28.24 -25.13
N SER A 302 -25.01 27.56 -24.29
CA SER A 302 -25.45 27.01 -23.01
C SER A 302 -24.44 27.29 -21.92
N GLU A 303 -24.91 27.19 -20.70
CA GLU A 303 -24.17 27.56 -19.51
C GLU A 303 -23.66 26.30 -18.80
N GLY A 304 -22.35 26.21 -18.59
CA GLY A 304 -21.74 25.19 -17.74
C GLY A 304 -21.29 25.81 -16.42
N TYR A 305 -21.45 25.08 -15.32
CA TYR A 305 -21.08 25.51 -13.99
C TYR A 305 -20.70 24.32 -13.10
N ILE A 306 -19.84 24.54 -12.10
CA ILE A 306 -19.46 23.47 -11.16
C ILE A 306 -20.57 23.26 -10.12
N LEU A 307 -21.06 24.37 -9.55
CA LEU A 307 -22.05 24.40 -8.48
C LEU A 307 -23.24 25.28 -8.87
N ALA A 308 -24.45 24.72 -8.78
CA ALA A 308 -25.71 25.44 -9.07
C ALA A 308 -26.00 26.55 -8.04
N LYS A 309 -25.54 26.36 -6.80
CA LYS A 309 -25.74 27.25 -5.64
C LYS A 309 -24.41 27.59 -4.96
N GLY A 310 -24.41 28.49 -3.98
CA GLY A 310 -23.20 28.79 -3.20
C GLY A 310 -22.70 27.56 -2.43
N VAL A 311 -21.39 27.51 -2.10
CA VAL A 311 -20.78 26.36 -1.37
C VAL A 311 -21.53 26.03 -0.08
N LYS A 312 -21.89 27.06 0.70
CA LYS A 312 -22.60 26.91 1.99
C LYS A 312 -24.01 26.33 1.83
N GLU A 313 -24.75 26.77 0.81
CA GLU A 313 -26.11 26.31 0.52
C GLU A 313 -26.11 24.88 -0.03
N THR A 314 -25.13 24.56 -0.89
CA THR A 314 -24.98 23.22 -1.43
C THR A 314 -24.61 22.21 -0.33
N MET A 315 -23.76 22.61 0.62
CA MET A 315 -23.37 21.76 1.74
C MET A 315 -24.55 21.52 2.71
N MET A 316 -25.43 22.51 2.89
CA MET A 316 -26.68 22.35 3.67
C MET A 316 -27.67 21.43 2.96
N ASP A 317 -27.86 21.58 1.65
CA ASP A 317 -28.73 20.70 0.86
C ASP A 317 -28.20 19.25 0.89
N VAL A 318 -26.90 19.03 0.68
CA VAL A 318 -26.28 17.70 0.76
C VAL A 318 -26.43 17.10 2.15
N LYS A 319 -26.19 17.88 3.22
CA LYS A 319 -26.39 17.41 4.61
C LYS A 319 -27.84 17.00 4.85
N ASN A 320 -28.81 17.79 4.37
CA ASN A 320 -30.23 17.50 4.56
C ASN A 320 -30.69 16.28 3.74
N THR A 321 -30.20 16.12 2.52
CA THR A 321 -30.48 14.94 1.70
C THR A 321 -29.85 13.69 2.29
N MET A 322 -28.61 13.77 2.77
CA MET A 322 -27.94 12.66 3.46
C MET A 322 -28.67 12.27 4.76
N PHE A 323 -29.13 13.26 5.53
CA PHE A 323 -29.91 13.03 6.76
C PHE A 323 -31.26 12.37 6.44
N LYS A 324 -31.95 12.78 5.38
CA LYS A 324 -33.18 12.12 4.91
C LYS A 324 -32.95 10.69 4.44
N LEU A 325 -31.83 10.42 3.76
CA LEU A 325 -31.46 9.07 3.30
C LEU A 325 -31.12 8.15 4.48
N LEU A 326 -30.41 8.67 5.49
CA LEU A 326 -30.15 7.97 6.76
C LEU A 326 -31.44 7.68 7.55
N GLN A 327 -32.40 8.61 7.54
CA GLN A 327 -33.71 8.40 8.15
C GLN A 327 -34.56 7.39 7.39
N PHE A 328 -34.55 7.39 6.05
CA PHE A 328 -35.26 6.39 5.26
C PHE A 328 -34.74 4.96 5.54
N GLY A 329 -33.43 4.79 5.69
CA GLY A 329 -32.84 3.50 6.10
C GLY A 329 -33.19 3.09 7.54
N GLN A 330 -33.55 4.02 8.42
CA GLN A 330 -34.08 3.71 9.76
C GLN A 330 -35.56 3.31 9.74
N VAL A 331 -36.34 3.79 8.77
CA VAL A 331 -37.76 3.44 8.64
C VAL A 331 -37.94 2.07 7.97
N GLU A 332 -37.16 1.76 6.93
CA GLU A 332 -37.20 0.42 6.31
C GLU A 332 -36.73 -0.70 7.27
N ALA A 333 -35.76 -0.42 8.15
CA ALA A 333 -35.34 -1.35 9.20
C ALA A 333 -36.37 -1.51 10.34
N GLY A 334 -37.31 -0.57 10.49
CA GLY A 334 -38.41 -0.64 11.44
C GLY A 334 -39.59 -1.46 10.93
N ASP A 335 -39.92 -1.33 9.65
CA ASP A 335 -41.03 -2.05 9.01
C ASP A 335 -40.74 -3.55 8.84
N GLU A 336 -39.48 -3.96 8.60
CA GLU A 336 -39.10 -5.38 8.58
C GLU A 336 -39.15 -6.04 9.98
N ALA A 337 -38.99 -5.25 11.06
CA ALA A 337 -39.08 -5.74 12.43
C ALA A 337 -40.54 -5.91 12.91
N GLU A 338 -41.48 -5.11 12.41
CA GLU A 338 -42.91 -5.25 12.71
C GLU A 338 -43.56 -6.38 11.90
N ALA A 339 -43.13 -6.64 10.67
CA ALA A 339 -43.67 -7.74 9.85
C ALA A 339 -43.30 -9.15 10.36
N GLY A 340 -42.24 -9.29 11.16
CA GLY A 340 -41.80 -10.55 11.77
C GLY A 340 -42.47 -10.90 13.12
N ALA A 341 -43.21 -9.96 13.72
CA ALA A 341 -43.75 -10.13 15.07
C ALA A 341 -45.23 -10.59 15.11
N ASP A 342 -45.98 -10.42 14.02
CA ASP A 342 -47.43 -10.74 13.97
C ASP A 342 -47.77 -12.16 13.46
N GLY A 343 -46.77 -12.99 13.16
CA GLY A 343 -46.96 -14.34 12.62
C GLY A 343 -47.09 -15.49 13.65
N GLU A 344 -46.80 -15.27 14.93
CA GLU A 344 -46.58 -16.38 15.88
C GLU A 344 -47.40 -16.27 17.18
N LYS A 345 -48.69 -15.96 17.11
CA LYS A 345 -49.63 -16.16 18.23
C LYS A 345 -51.06 -16.50 17.79
N ALA A 346 -51.27 -17.70 17.22
CA ALA A 346 -52.60 -18.31 17.19
C ALA A 346 -52.56 -19.82 16.87
N ALA A 347 -52.14 -20.67 17.82
CA ALA A 347 -52.54 -22.09 17.84
C ALA A 347 -52.17 -22.78 19.16
N THR A 348 -52.99 -22.64 20.21
CA THR A 348 -53.21 -23.68 21.25
C THR A 348 -54.33 -23.23 22.20
N SER A 349 -55.56 -23.72 22.01
CA SER A 349 -56.48 -24.21 23.08
C SER A 349 -57.91 -24.39 22.56
N SER A 350 -58.27 -25.63 22.20
CA SER A 350 -59.53 -26.35 22.51
C SER A 350 -59.71 -27.52 21.55
#